data_AF-A0A958PRH5-F1
#
_entry.id   AF-A0A958PRH5-F1
#
_cell.length_a   1.000
_cell.length_b   1.000
_cell.length_c   1.000
_cell.angle_alpha   90.00
_cell.angle_beta   90.00
_cell.angle_gamma   90.00
#
_symmetry.space_group_name_H-M   'P 1'
#
loop_
_entity.id
_entity.type
_entity.pdbx_description
1 polymer ?
#
loop_
_entity_poly.entity_id
_entity_poly.type
_entity_poly.pdbx_seq_one_letter_code
_entity_poly.pdbx_strand_id
1 'polypeptide(L)'
;MKLFIIIYITLAAFLLSHDGMAAPTKTQQPVTFTYKAADMELNTTGETIHKAREIASEQCFNKRMREFREARHQEPSEDQALMIIDSCVNI
;
A
#
# COMPACT_ATOMS: atom_id res chain seq x y z
N MET A 1 6.40 -9.88 63.56
CA MET A 1 6.91 -9.68 62.17
C MET A 1 6.51 -10.85 61.27
N LYS A 2 5.22 -11.10 61.03
CA LYS A 2 4.76 -12.20 60.15
C LYS A 2 3.52 -11.89 59.30
N LEU A 3 3.00 -10.65 59.34
CA LEU A 3 1.80 -10.26 58.57
C LEU A 3 2.09 -9.54 57.24
N PHE A 4 3.29 -9.00 57.04
CA PHE A 4 3.61 -8.18 55.86
C PHE A 4 3.96 -9.00 54.60
N ILE A 5 4.29 -10.29 54.73
CA ILE A 5 4.75 -11.11 53.61
C ILE A 5 3.56 -11.58 52.74
N ILE A 6 2.38 -11.76 53.33
CA ILE A 6 1.21 -12.32 52.63
C ILE A 6 0.61 -11.31 51.62
N ILE A 7 0.73 -10.01 51.91
CA ILE A 7 0.18 -8.94 51.06
C ILE A 7 1.00 -8.81 49.75
N TYR A 8 2.31 -9.06 49.79
CA TYR A 8 3.15 -8.97 48.60
C TYR A 8 2.96 -10.13 47.61
N ILE A 9 2.62 -11.33 48.10
CA ILE A 9 2.48 -12.51 47.23
C ILE A 9 1.19 -12.43 46.40
N THR A 10 0.12 -11.85 46.95
CA THR A 10 -1.17 -11.75 46.23
C THR A 10 -1.17 -10.68 45.15
N LEU A 11 -0.36 -9.61 45.29
CA LEU A 11 -0.26 -8.56 44.27
C LEU A 11 0.48 -9.05 43.00
N ALA A 12 1.47 -9.94 43.16
CA ALA A 12 2.24 -10.48 42.03
C ALA A 12 1.42 -11.43 41.15
N ALA A 13 0.42 -12.12 41.71
CA ALA A 13 -0.44 -13.03 40.95
C ALA A 13 -1.44 -12.30 40.03
N PHE A 14 -1.82 -11.06 40.36
CA PHE A 14 -2.79 -10.30 39.55
C PHE A 14 -2.16 -9.67 38.29
N LEU A 15 -0.83 -9.58 38.22
CA LEU A 15 -0.11 -9.06 37.05
C LEU A 15 0.16 -10.13 35.96
N LEU A 16 -0.04 -11.41 36.26
CA LEU A 16 0.18 -12.51 35.31
C LEU A 16 -1.10 -12.96 34.59
N SER A 17 -2.26 -12.38 34.91
CA SER A 17 -3.55 -12.76 34.31
C SER A 17 -3.98 -11.87 33.15
N HIS A 18 -3.13 -10.95 32.70
CA HIS A 18 -3.34 -10.29 31.42
C HIS A 18 -2.84 -11.19 30.28
N ASP A 19 -3.51 -12.33 30.11
CA ASP A 19 -3.73 -12.89 28.78
C ASP A 19 -4.64 -11.90 28.04
N GLY A 20 -4.06 -10.75 27.70
CA GLY A 20 -4.59 -9.88 26.69
C GLY A 20 -4.50 -10.70 25.41
N MET A 21 -5.59 -11.42 25.08
CA MET A 21 -5.76 -11.93 23.74
C MET A 21 -5.55 -10.73 22.83
N ALA A 22 -4.43 -10.71 22.11
CA ALA A 22 -4.21 -9.74 21.07
C ALA A 22 -5.45 -9.82 20.17
N ALA A 23 -6.24 -8.75 20.14
CA ALA A 23 -7.40 -8.67 19.26
C ALA A 23 -6.91 -9.11 17.87
N PRO A 24 -7.67 -9.96 17.15
CA PRO A 24 -7.24 -10.43 15.83
C PRO A 24 -6.92 -9.21 14.99
N THR A 25 -5.63 -9.02 14.71
CA THR A 25 -5.16 -7.94 13.83
C THR A 25 -5.92 -8.14 12.54
N LYS A 26 -6.83 -7.20 12.22
CA LYS A 26 -7.51 -7.21 10.92
C LYS A 26 -6.41 -7.17 9.88
N THR A 27 -6.10 -8.31 9.26
CA THR A 27 -5.28 -8.35 8.07
C THR A 27 -6.01 -7.50 7.05
N GLN A 28 -5.44 -6.33 6.74
CA GLN A 28 -6.00 -5.46 5.72
C GLN A 28 -6.02 -6.27 4.43
N GLN A 29 -7.22 -6.57 3.95
CA GLN A 29 -7.35 -7.22 2.66
C GLN A 29 -6.87 -6.25 1.59
N PRO A 30 -6.06 -6.72 0.64
CA PRO A 30 -5.56 -5.86 -0.41
C PRO A 30 -6.74 -5.33 -1.23
N VAL A 31 -6.64 -4.06 -1.61
CA VAL A 31 -7.64 -3.33 -2.38
C VAL A 31 -7.24 -3.37 -3.85
N THR A 32 -8.19 -3.74 -4.72
CA THR A 32 -8.02 -3.67 -6.16
C THR A 32 -8.59 -2.36 -6.70
N PHE A 33 -7.85 -1.74 -7.60
CA PHE A 33 -8.22 -0.54 -8.33
C PHE A 33 -8.14 -0.81 -9.83
N THR A 34 -9.13 -0.31 -10.57
CA THR A 34 -9.22 -0.46 -12.01
C THR A 34 -9.23 0.91 -12.67
N TYR A 35 -8.20 1.18 -13.46
CA TYR A 35 -8.14 2.36 -14.32
C TYR A 35 -8.53 1.98 -15.75
N LYS A 36 -9.40 2.79 -16.38
CA LYS A 36 -9.83 2.59 -17.77
C LYS A 36 -9.68 3.90 -18.54
N ALA A 37 -8.86 3.86 -19.58
CA ALA A 37 -8.74 4.84 -20.63
C ALA A 37 -9.19 4.23 -21.97
N ALA A 38 -9.29 5.04 -23.03
CA ALA A 38 -9.70 4.57 -24.35
C ALA A 38 -8.78 3.48 -24.93
N ASP A 39 -7.50 3.53 -24.57
CA ASP A 39 -6.40 2.71 -25.08
C ASP A 39 -5.83 1.72 -24.04
N MET A 40 -6.32 1.76 -22.80
CA MET A 40 -5.67 1.09 -21.69
C MET A 40 -6.65 0.71 -20.58
N GLU A 41 -6.52 -0.52 -20.08
CA GLU A 41 -7.13 -0.96 -18.82
C GLU A 41 -6.04 -1.50 -17.91
N LEU A 42 -5.94 -0.96 -16.69
CA LEU A 42 -5.00 -1.40 -15.66
C LEU A 42 -5.78 -1.90 -14.44
N ASN A 43 -5.48 -3.10 -14.00
CA ASN A 43 -6.02 -3.70 -12.78
C ASN A 43 -4.87 -3.88 -11.80
N THR A 44 -4.83 -3.06 -10.76
CA THR A 44 -3.74 -3.04 -9.78
C THR A 44 -4.27 -3.33 -8.39
N THR A 45 -3.44 -3.96 -7.57
CA THR A 45 -3.79 -4.36 -6.22
C THR A 45 -2.75 -3.80 -5.25
N GLY A 46 -3.19 -3.22 -4.15
CA GLY A 46 -2.30 -2.65 -3.13
C GLY A 46 -2.90 -2.79 -1.73
N GLU A 47 -2.06 -2.62 -0.71
CA GLU A 47 -2.50 -2.66 0.71
C GLU A 47 -3.55 -1.59 1.02
N THR A 48 -3.48 -0.46 0.31
CA THR A 48 -4.45 0.63 0.38
C THR A 48 -4.86 1.06 -1.02
N ILE A 49 -5.98 1.78 -1.14
CA ILE A 49 -6.40 2.39 -2.41
C ILE A 49 -5.34 3.35 -2.96
N HIS A 50 -4.64 4.08 -2.08
CA HIS A 50 -3.56 4.98 -2.51
C HIS A 50 -2.41 4.19 -3.13
N LYS A 51 -2.01 3.07 -2.51
CA LYS A 51 -0.97 2.21 -3.06
C LYS A 51 -1.38 1.56 -4.37
N ALA A 52 -2.63 1.11 -4.48
CA ALA A 52 -3.16 0.55 -5.73
C ALA A 52 -3.13 1.59 -6.87
N ARG A 53 -3.49 2.85 -6.59
CA ARG A 53 -3.40 3.96 -7.54
C ARG A 53 -1.95 4.32 -7.91
N GLU A 54 -1.05 4.38 -6.93
CA GLU A 54 0.38 4.60 -7.16
C GLU A 54 0.95 3.56 -8.15
N ILE A 55 0.64 2.28 -7.93
CA ILE A 55 1.03 1.18 -8.83
C ILE A 55 0.40 1.36 -10.23
N ALA A 56 -0.86 1.80 -10.30
CA ALA A 56 -1.52 2.06 -11.58
C ALA A 56 -0.88 3.22 -12.35
N SER A 57 -0.51 4.31 -11.67
CA SER A 57 0.22 5.44 -12.26
C SER A 57 1.58 5.01 -12.79
N GLU A 58 2.33 4.20 -12.03
CA GLU A 58 3.62 3.66 -12.48
C GLU A 58 3.45 2.76 -13.71
N GLN A 59 2.48 1.85 -13.69
CA GLN A 59 2.19 0.98 -14.84
C GLN A 59 1.74 1.76 -16.08
N CYS A 60 0.94 2.81 -15.90
CA CYS A 60 0.56 3.73 -16.98
C CYS A 60 1.79 4.37 -17.61
N PHE A 61 2.67 4.95 -16.78
CA PHE A 61 3.88 5.61 -17.24
C PHE A 61 4.78 4.64 -18.02
N ASN A 62 5.06 3.47 -17.43
CA ASN A 62 5.90 2.44 -18.05
C ASN A 62 5.33 1.95 -19.40
N LYS A 63 4.01 1.77 -19.49
CA LYS A 63 3.36 1.36 -20.73
C LYS A 63 3.47 2.44 -21.81
N ARG A 64 3.17 3.70 -21.48
CA ARG A 64 3.24 4.81 -22.44
C ARG A 64 4.65 5.10 -22.91
N MET A 65 5.64 5.04 -22.01
CA MET A 65 7.05 5.15 -22.37
C MET A 65 7.48 4.03 -23.34
N ARG A 66 7.07 2.78 -23.08
CA ARG A 66 7.34 1.66 -23.98
C ARG A 66 6.71 1.87 -25.35
N GLU A 67 5.43 2.22 -25.40
CA GLU A 67 4.70 2.46 -26.65
C GLU A 67 5.30 3.62 -27.45
N PHE A 68 5.73 4.68 -26.77
CA PHE A 68 6.44 5.79 -27.40
C PHE A 68 7.73 5.30 -28.09
N ARG A 69 8.57 4.54 -27.38
CA ARG A 69 9.82 3.99 -27.94
C ARG A 69 9.57 3.05 -29.10
N GLU A 70 8.57 2.19 -29.01
CA GLU A 70 8.19 1.26 -30.06
C GLU A 70 7.71 2.00 -31.32
N ALA A 71 6.93 3.07 -31.15
CA ALA A 71 6.39 3.84 -32.26
C ALA A 71 7.39 4.82 -32.89
N ARG A 72 8.33 5.35 -32.10
CA ARG A 72 9.24 6.44 -32.53
C ARG A 72 10.69 6.01 -32.69
N HIS A 73 11.07 4.83 -32.21
CA HIS A 73 12.44 4.33 -32.17
C HIS A 73 13.44 5.28 -31.49
N GLN A 74 12.95 6.06 -30.52
CA GLN A 74 13.75 7.02 -29.73
C GLN A 74 13.15 7.18 -28.33
N GLU A 75 13.95 7.66 -27.39
CA GLU A 75 13.44 8.14 -26.10
C GLU A 75 12.64 9.44 -26.30
N PRO A 76 11.62 9.70 -25.45
CA PRO A 76 10.94 10.99 -25.45
C PRO A 76 11.88 12.11 -25.01
N SER A 77 11.66 13.31 -25.55
CA SER A 77 12.24 14.53 -24.97
C SER A 77 11.70 14.78 -23.56
N GLU A 78 12.31 15.69 -22.81
CA GLU A 78 11.83 16.08 -21.48
C GLU A 78 10.36 16.53 -21.51
N ASP A 79 9.98 17.42 -22.42
CA ASP A 79 8.60 17.87 -22.58
C ASP A 79 7.63 16.71 -22.89
N GLN A 80 8.06 15.75 -23.70
CA GLN A 80 7.24 14.58 -24.02
C GLN A 80 7.11 13.65 -22.81
N ALA A 81 8.16 13.49 -22.02
CA ALA A 81 8.11 12.74 -20.78
C ALA A 81 7.16 13.39 -19.77
N LEU A 82 7.16 14.73 -19.65
CA LEU A 82 6.21 15.48 -18.82
C LEU A 82 4.76 15.26 -19.27
N MET A 83 4.49 15.31 -20.58
CA MET A 83 3.15 14.99 -21.11
C MET A 83 2.71 13.54 -20.78
N ILE A 84 3.66 12.59 -20.83
CA ILE A 84 3.38 11.20 -20.43
C ILE A 84 3.07 11.13 -18.93
N ILE A 85 3.84 11.81 -18.09
CA ILE A 85 3.60 11.89 -16.63
C ILE A 85 2.22 12.46 -16.35
N ASP A 86 1.88 13.62 -16.93
CA ASP A 86 0.60 14.30 -16.73
C ASP A 86 -0.59 13.42 -17.11
N SER A 87 -0.41 12.57 -18.13
CA SER A 87 -1.43 11.61 -18.54
C SER A 87 -1.67 10.46 -17.57
N CYS A 88 -0.78 10.25 -16.58
CA CYS A 88 -0.82 9.16 -15.60
C CYS A 88 -1.02 9.63 -14.15
N VAL A 89 -0.89 10.94 -13.85
CA VAL A 89 -0.99 11.50 -12.47
C VAL A 89 -2.43 11.58 -11.95
N ASN A 90 -3.43 11.60 -12.82
CA ASN A 90 -4.86 11.68 -12.44
C ASN A 90 -5.58 10.33 -12.38
N ILE A 91 -4.82 9.24 -12.30
CA ILE A 91 -5.30 7.88 -12.04
C ILE A 91 -5.65 7.74 -10.56
#